data_AF-A0A6A5V989-F1
#
_entry.id   AF-A0A6A5V989-F1
#
_cell.length_a   1.000
_cell.length_b   1.000
_cell.length_c   1.000
_cell.angle_alpha   90.00
_cell.angle_beta   90.00
_cell.angle_gamma   90.00
#
_symmetry.space_group_name_H-M   'P 1'
#
loop_
_entity.id
_entity.type
_entity.pdbx_description
1 polymer ?
#
loop_
_entity_poly.entity_id
_entity_poly.type
_entity_poly.pdbx_seq_one_letter_code
_entity_poly.pdbx_strand_id
1 'polypeptide(L)' 'NNIKRFLDFGWHLDAIAARERCSRHAVSNVAENLEKFGNVRRPLQGKLGRPPAILDEDGDALFNKLVYSG' A
#
# COMPACT_ATOMS: atom_id res chain seq x y z
N ASN A 1 -6.25 4.66 -6.76
CA ASN A 1 -5.28 5.71 -7.16
C ASN A 1 -5.43 5.94 -8.65
N ASN A 2 -5.92 7.11 -9.07
CA ASN A 2 -6.17 7.42 -10.48
C ASN A 2 -4.87 7.49 -11.29
N ILE A 3 -3.77 7.94 -10.68
CA ILE A 3 -2.43 7.97 -11.30
C ILE A 3 -2.04 6.58 -11.83
N LYS A 4 -2.21 5.53 -11.02
CA LYS A 4 -1.94 4.14 -11.45
C LYS A 4 -2.75 3.76 -12.69
N ARG A 5 -4.05 4.07 -12.71
CA ARG A 5 -4.91 3.73 -13.85
C ARG A 5 -4.43 4.41 -15.13
N PHE A 6 -4.05 5.68 -15.07
CA PHE A 6 -3.53 6.38 -16.25
C PHE A 6 -2.17 5.84 -16.70
N LEU A 7 -1.30 5.47 -15.76
CA LEU A 7 -0.05 4.78 -16.08
C LEU A 7 -0.30 3.43 -16.77
N ASP A 8 -1.26 2.64 -16.27
CA ASP A 8 -1.65 1.36 -16.88
C ASP A 8 -2.22 1.56 -18.30
N PHE A 9 -2.84 2.71 -18.59
CA PHE A 9 -3.29 3.11 -19.93
C PHE A 9 -2.19 3.74 -20.80
N GLY A 10 -0.94 3.81 -20.34
CA GLY A 10 0.19 4.34 -21.10
C GLY A 10 0.20 5.86 -21.26
N TRP A 11 -0.48 6.60 -20.38
CA TRP A 11 -0.49 8.06 -20.45
C TRP A 11 0.87 8.66 -20.10
N HIS A 12 1.20 9.78 -20.76
CA HIS A 12 2.42 10.53 -20.45
C HIS A 12 2.34 11.18 -19.06
N LEU A 13 3.45 11.16 -18.31
CA LEU A 13 3.51 11.64 -16.92
C LEU A 13 3.00 13.08 -16.74
N ASP A 14 3.32 13.96 -17.70
CA ASP A 14 2.92 15.37 -17.65
C ASP A 14 1.41 15.55 -17.84
N ALA A 15 0.78 14.73 -18.68
CA ALA A 15 -0.66 14.74 -18.88
C ALA A 15 -1.40 14.28 -17.62
N ILE A 16 -0.86 13.27 -16.94
CA ILE A 16 -1.38 12.79 -15.66
C ILE A 16 -1.23 13.86 -14.58
N ALA A 17 -0.05 14.50 -14.50
CA ALA A 17 0.22 15.56 -13.53
C ALA A 17 -0.75 16.74 -13.69
N ALA A 18 -0.95 17.19 -14.93
CA ALA A 18 -1.91 18.24 -15.25
C ALA A 18 -3.37 17.84 -14.93
N ARG A 19 -3.76 16.60 -15.26
CA ARG A 19 -5.11 16.08 -15.02
C ARG A 19 -5.44 15.96 -13.54
N GLU A 20 -4.52 15.40 -12.76
CA GLU A 20 -4.68 15.17 -11.33
C GLU A 20 -4.29 16.40 -10.49
N ARG A 21 -3.88 17.51 -11.14
CA ARG A 21 -3.43 18.75 -10.50
C ARG A 21 -2.35 18.50 -9.44
N CYS A 22 -1.42 17.62 -9.75
CA CYS A 22 -0.33 17.23 -8.86
C CYS A 22 1.02 17.50 -9.51
N SER A 23 2.09 17.45 -8.72
CA SER A 23 3.44 17.64 -9.27
C SER A 23 3.81 16.45 -10.15
N ARG A 24 4.55 16.72 -11.23
CA ARG A 24 5.16 15.67 -12.08
C ARG A 24 5.99 14.70 -11.25
N HIS A 25 6.68 15.21 -10.23
CA HIS A 25 7.48 14.40 -9.32
C HIS A 25 6.64 13.40 -8.52
N ALA A 26 5.41 13.76 -8.10
CA ALA A 26 4.51 12.83 -7.45
C ALA A 26 4.10 11.67 -8.38
N VAL A 27 3.85 11.96 -9.66
CA VAL A 27 3.56 10.93 -10.66
C VAL A 27 4.78 10.03 -10.90
N SER A 28 5.99 10.60 -11.01
CA SER A 28 7.24 9.85 -11.13
C SER A 28 7.45 8.89 -9.95
N ASN A 29 7.28 9.38 -8.72
CA ASN A 29 7.41 8.55 -7.52
C ASN A 29 6.43 7.37 -7.50
N VAL A 30 5.20 7.58 -7.98
CA VAL A 30 4.22 6.48 -8.10
C VAL A 30 4.65 5.49 -9.16
N ALA A 31 5.13 5.95 -10.32
CA ALA A 31 5.62 5.08 -11.39
C ALA A 31 6.82 4.24 -10.92
N GLU A 32 7.82 4.87 -10.29
CA GLU A 32 9.00 4.21 -9.73
C GLU A 32 8.62 3.19 -8.64
N ASN A 33 7.67 3.53 -7.76
CA ASN A 33 7.23 2.60 -6.72
C ASN A 33 6.51 1.37 -7.33
N LEU A 34 5.70 1.57 -8.37
CA LEU A 34 5.00 0.48 -9.06
C LEU A 34 6.00 -0.44 -9.76
N GLU A 35 7.01 0.11 -10.43
CA GLU A 35 8.07 -0.66 -11.07
C GLU A 35 8.90 -1.46 -10.04
N LYS A 36 9.30 -0.81 -8.94
CA LYS A 36 10.22 -1.40 -7.97
C LYS A 36 9.57 -2.34 -6.97
N PHE A 37 8.33 -2.05 -6.56
CA PHE A 37 7.66 -2.76 -5.46
C PHE A 37 6.31 -3.36 -5.84
N GLY A 38 5.84 -3.17 -7.08
CA GLY A 38 4.49 -3.60 -7.50
C GLY A 38 3.37 -2.88 -6.77
N ASN A 39 3.67 -1.79 -6.05
CA ASN A 39 2.73 -1.09 -5.20
C ASN A 39 2.92 0.42 -5.32
N VAL A 40 1.84 1.18 -5.18
CA VAL A 40 1.86 2.65 -5.19
C VAL A 40 2.71 3.20 -4.05
N ARG A 41 2.70 2.50 -2.90
CA ARG A 41 3.45 2.88 -1.71
C ARG A 41 4.73 2.07 -1.62
N ARG A 42 5.83 2.75 -1.30
CA ARG A 42 7.06 2.09 -0.87
C ARG A 42 6.78 1.28 0.40
N PRO A 43 7.16 -0.01 0.46
CA PRO A 43 7.09 -0.79 1.68
C PRO A 43 7.87 -0.11 2.80
N LEU A 44 7.35 -0.16 4.03
CA LEU A 44 8.10 0.29 5.19
C LEU A 44 9.40 -0.51 5.28
N GLN A 45 10.53 0.20 5.24
CA GLN A 45 11.84 -0.41 5.44
C GLN A 45 12.21 -0.28 6.92
N GLY A 46 12.30 -1.42 7.59
CA GLY A 46 12.63 -1.50 9.01
C GLY A 46 12.10 -2.77 9.65
N LYS A 47 12.62 -3.12 10.82
CA LYS A 47 11.97 -4.12 11.68
C LYS A 47 10.78 -3.44 12.33
N LEU A 48 9.57 -3.86 11.97
CA LEU A 48 8.44 -3.68 12.88
C LEU A 48 8.89 -4.36 14.17
N GLY A 49 8.90 -3.61 15.28
CA GLY A 49 9.28 -4.15 16.58
C GLY A 49 8.48 -5.42 16.87
N ARG A 50 8.95 -6.23 17.84
CA ARG A 50 8.21 -7.41 18.25
C ARG A 50 6.77 -6.97 18.59
N PRO A 51 5.74 -7.53 17.95
CA PRO A 51 4.37 -7.25 18.36
C PRO A 51 4.25 -7.60 19.86
N PRO A 52 3.49 -6.80 20.63
CA PRO A 52 3.27 -7.12 22.03
C PRO A 52 2.76 -8.55 22.17
N ALA A 53 3.18 -9.23 23.24
CA ALA A 53 2.67 -10.56 23.52
C ALA A 53 1.14 -10.46 23.64
N ILE A 54 0.45 -11.32 22.91
CA ILE A 54 -0.98 -11.54 23.12
C ILE A 54 -1.10 -12.15 24.52
N LEU A 55 -1.94 -11.58 25.36
CA LEU A 55 -2.26 -12.19 26.65
C LEU A 55 -2.98 -13.52 26.42
N ASP A 56 -2.80 -14.50 27.29
CA ASP A 56 -3.40 -15.82 27.11
C ASP A 56 -4.93 -15.72 26.97
N GLU A 57 -5.58 -14.82 27.71
CA GLU A 57 -7.03 -14.59 27.59
C GLU A 57 -7.45 -14.04 26.22
N ASP A 58 -6.65 -13.12 25.65
CA ASP A 58 -6.89 -12.57 24.32
C ASP A 58 -6.63 -13.63 23.23
N GLY A 59 -5.66 -14.52 23.47
CA GLY A 59 -5.35 -15.65 22.59
C GLY A 59 -6.50 -16.63 22.50
N ASP A 60 -7.07 -17.02 23.65
CA ASP A 60 -8.23 -17.90 23.72
C ASP A 60 -9.48 -17.26 23.10
N ALA A 61 -9.71 -15.97 23.35
CA ALA A 61 -10.82 -15.24 22.74
C ALA A 61 -10.69 -15.18 21.20
N LEU A 62 -9.48 -14.93 20.69
CA LEU A 62 -9.20 -14.92 19.25
C LEU A 62 -9.40 -16.29 18.62
N PHE A 63 -8.88 -17.35 19.25
CA PHE A 63 -9.03 -18.73 18.78
C PHE A 63 -10.50 -19.14 18.73
N ASN A 64 -11.25 -18.92 19.80
CA ASN A 64 -12.68 -19.22 19.86
C ASN A 64 -13.45 -18.46 18.77
N LYS A 65 -13.15 -17.18 18.58
CA LYS A 65 -13.79 -16.40 17.52
C LYS A 65 -13.51 -16.96 16.13
N LEU A 66 -12.27 -17.37 15.84
CA LEU A 66 -11.89 -17.91 14.53
C LEU A 66 -12.52 -19.29 14.27
N VAL A 67 -12.57 -20.16 15.28
CA VAL A 67 -13.12 -21.51 15.16
C VAL A 67 -14.64 -21.50 15.04
N TYR A 68 -15.33 -20.61 15.76
CA TYR A 68 -16.80 -20.57 15.79
C TYR A 68 -17.43 -19.54 14.84
N SER A 69 -16.64 -18.86 13.99
CA SER A 69 -17.14 -17.95 12.95
C SER A 69 -17.03 -18.51 11.52
N GLY A 70 -16.69 -19.79 11.36
CA GLY A 70 -16.72 -20.54 10.10
C GLY A 70 -17.93 -21.44 10.00
#